data_AF-A0A0Q6TG48-F1
#
_entry.id   AF-A0A0Q6TG48-F1
#
_cell.length_a   1.000
_cell.length_b   1.000
_cell.length_c   1.000
_cell.angle_alpha   90.00
_cell.angle_beta   90.00
_cell.angle_gamma   90.00
#
_symmetry.space_group_name_H-M   'P 1'
#
loop_
_entity.id
_entity.type
_entity.pdbx_description
1 polymer ?
#
loop_
_entity_poly.entity_id
_entity_poly.type
_entity_poly.pdbx_seq_one_letter_code
_entity_poly.pdbx_strand_id
1 'polypeptide(L)'
;MDAIRWVLILIAIGAAAAAALWLGLSAPPASPAAPSEPTTVAALPATRPLAASAASATTRAVARAASATAAPMPASTRPAAPRIGSEGYGPHIDRAVAGDDAVAAWEAVRWLRLCASNETRRNSLETVRNQGVSPEMMTQMMVEADAEARRCQTVTAQHRVMLPELASRAVRAGVAEAASAFAASTFSSDLTAAQRQQVAEAMRRDALVGDGPSLVNAATSNPAWGLSDAERLSFLMAYAELPDPEAKGMAKSLLERGALHLAAPPTPQQMAAAREAAQQILARRPAGGKP
;
A
#
# COMPACT_ATOMS: atom_id res chain seq x y z
N MET A 1 27.36 -25.65 -42.30
CA MET A 1 26.37 -25.20 -41.31
C MET A 1 26.27 -23.66 -41.24
N ASP A 2 27.01 -22.91 -42.06
CA ASP A 2 27.08 -21.45 -41.96
C ASP A 2 25.94 -20.68 -42.64
N ALA A 3 25.31 -21.24 -43.68
CA ALA A 3 24.23 -20.56 -44.41
C ALA A 3 22.97 -20.34 -43.55
N ILE A 4 22.59 -21.32 -42.70
CA ILE A 4 21.40 -21.23 -41.84
C ILE A 4 21.58 -20.16 -40.75
N ARG A 5 22.80 -20.00 -40.26
CA ARG A 5 23.12 -19.02 -39.22
C ARG A 5 23.04 -17.58 -39.74
N TRP A 6 23.42 -17.35 -41.00
CA TRP A 6 23.29 -16.03 -41.64
C TRP A 6 21.84 -15.66 -41.96
N VAL A 7 21.01 -16.62 -42.37
CA VAL A 7 19.58 -16.38 -42.63
C VAL A 7 18.85 -15.95 -41.35
N LEU A 8 19.15 -16.56 -40.20
CA LEU A 8 18.55 -16.19 -38.92
C LEU A 8 18.95 -14.78 -38.45
N ILE A 9 20.20 -14.38 -38.68
CA ILE A 9 20.69 -13.03 -38.33
C ILE A 9 19.96 -11.97 -39.18
N LEU A 10 19.78 -12.21 -40.47
CA LEU A 10 19.09 -11.26 -41.36
C LEU A 10 17.60 -11.11 -41.02
N ILE A 11 16.93 -12.19 -40.60
CA ILE A 11 15.53 -12.15 -40.16
C ILE A 11 15.39 -11.34 -38.85
N ALA A 12 16.33 -11.50 -37.91
CA ALA A 12 16.31 -10.75 -36.64
C ALA A 12 16.49 -9.23 -36.84
N ILE A 13 17.35 -8.82 -37.78
CA ILE A 13 17.58 -7.40 -38.09
C ILE A 13 16.34 -6.79 -38.79
N GLY A 14 15.70 -7.54 -39.69
CA GLY A 14 14.47 -7.10 -40.37
C GLY A 14 13.30 -6.85 -39.40
N ALA A 15 13.14 -7.70 -38.38
CA ALA A 15 12.08 -7.55 -37.38
C ALA A 15 12.28 -6.32 -36.48
N ALA A 16 13.53 -5.97 -36.14
CA ALA A 16 13.83 -4.81 -35.31
C ALA A 16 13.55 -3.48 -36.02
N ALA A 17 13.81 -3.39 -37.33
CA ALA A 17 13.55 -2.17 -38.11
C ALA A 17 12.06 -1.89 -38.28
N ALA A 18 11.23 -2.93 -38.44
CA ALA A 18 9.78 -2.78 -38.57
C ALA A 18 9.12 -2.27 -37.27
N ALA A 19 9.59 -2.72 -36.11
CA ALA A 19 9.08 -2.28 -34.81
C ALA A 19 9.39 -0.81 -34.50
N ALA A 20 10.59 -0.34 -34.87
CA ALA A 20 10.99 1.06 -34.67
C ALA A 20 10.17 2.03 -35.53
N LEU A 21 9.83 1.63 -36.76
CA LEU A 21 9.02 2.47 -37.66
C LEU A 21 7.58 2.62 -37.16
N TRP A 22 7.00 1.57 -36.58
CA TRP A 22 5.62 1.60 -36.07
C TRP A 22 5.47 2.47 -34.80
N LEU A 23 6.50 2.51 -33.96
CA LEU A 23 6.55 3.38 -32.77
C LEU A 23 6.69 4.87 -33.12
N GLY A 24 7.39 5.20 -34.21
CA GLY A 24 7.56 6.58 -34.67
C GLY A 24 6.29 7.21 -35.26
N LEU A 25 5.41 6.41 -35.87
CA LEU A 25 4.18 6.88 -36.52
C LEU A 25 2.97 7.00 -35.57
N SER A 26 3.06 6.46 -34.35
CA SER A 26 1.95 6.42 -33.40
C SER A 26 2.00 7.51 -32.31
N ALA A 27 3.00 8.40 -32.35
CA ALA A 27 3.13 9.48 -31.38
C ALA A 27 2.16 10.63 -31.72
N PRO A 28 1.21 11.00 -30.83
CA PRO A 28 0.36 12.16 -31.05
C PRO A 28 1.20 13.45 -31.06
N PRO A 29 0.82 14.47 -31.84
CA PRO A 29 1.57 15.73 -31.91
C PRO A 29 1.62 16.39 -30.52
N ALA A 30 2.82 16.66 -30.05
CA ALA A 30 3.06 17.34 -28.79
C ALA A 30 2.43 18.74 -28.83
N SER A 31 1.50 19.01 -27.91
CA SER A 31 1.00 20.37 -27.71
C SER A 31 2.10 21.26 -27.14
N PRO A 32 2.25 22.51 -27.62
CA PRO A 32 3.27 23.43 -27.10
C PRO A 32 3.02 23.71 -25.62
N ALA A 33 3.99 23.35 -24.78
CA ALA A 33 3.96 23.63 -23.36
C ALA A 33 4.07 25.14 -23.12
N ALA A 34 3.10 25.70 -22.39
CA ALA A 34 3.17 27.07 -21.89
C ALA A 34 4.32 27.19 -20.85
N PRO A 35 4.97 28.36 -20.74
CA PRO A 35 6.04 28.60 -19.78
C PRO A 35 5.50 28.54 -18.34
N SER A 36 6.05 27.62 -17.55
CA SER A 36 5.74 27.46 -16.13
C SER A 36 6.40 28.55 -15.30
N GLU A 37 5.61 29.37 -14.62
CA GLU A 37 6.08 30.27 -13.56
C GLU A 37 6.59 29.45 -12.35
N PRO A 38 7.59 29.95 -11.60
CA PRO A 38 8.13 29.25 -10.44
C PRO A 38 7.14 29.25 -9.28
N THR A 39 6.53 28.07 -9.03
CA THR A 39 5.72 27.80 -7.83
C THR A 39 6.60 27.87 -6.58
N THR A 40 6.30 28.85 -5.72
CA THR A 40 6.86 28.97 -4.38
C THR A 40 6.39 27.79 -3.52
N VAL A 41 7.34 27.04 -2.96
CA VAL A 41 7.07 25.92 -2.06
C VAL A 41 6.54 26.47 -0.74
N ALA A 42 5.24 26.33 -0.50
CA ALA A 42 4.62 26.65 0.77
C ALA A 42 5.07 25.63 1.84
N ALA A 43 5.67 26.14 2.91
CA ALA A 43 6.03 25.36 4.09
C ALA A 43 4.78 24.74 4.75
N LEU A 44 4.91 23.51 5.23
CA LEU A 44 3.86 22.82 6.00
C LEU A 44 3.37 23.70 7.16
N PRO A 45 2.04 23.82 7.39
CA PRO A 45 1.53 24.58 8.52
C PRO A 45 1.86 23.87 9.83
N ALA A 46 2.68 24.53 10.66
CA ALA A 46 2.86 24.18 12.05
C ALA A 46 1.52 24.37 12.79
N THR A 47 0.95 23.27 13.28
CA THR A 47 -0.23 23.30 14.15
C THR A 47 0.13 23.99 15.46
N ARG A 48 -0.36 25.23 15.64
CA ARG A 48 -0.32 25.95 16.92
C ARG A 48 -1.35 25.35 17.89
N PRO A 49 -0.99 25.11 19.16
CA PRO A 49 -1.99 24.75 20.18
C PRO A 49 -2.89 25.96 20.46
N LEU A 50 -4.21 25.73 20.48
CA LEU A 50 -5.19 26.74 20.88
C LEU A 50 -4.91 27.19 22.32
N ALA A 51 -4.73 28.48 22.50
CA ALA A 51 -4.73 29.12 23.80
C ALA A 51 -6.12 29.00 24.43
N ALA A 52 -6.15 28.53 25.68
CA ALA A 52 -7.32 28.55 26.54
C ALA A 52 -7.79 30.00 26.72
N SER A 53 -9.02 30.28 26.31
CA SER A 53 -9.70 31.54 26.65
C SER A 53 -10.37 31.35 28.00
N ALA A 54 -9.87 32.07 29.00
CA ALA A 54 -10.48 32.20 30.32
C ALA A 54 -11.17 33.57 30.41
N ALA A 55 -12.45 33.58 30.79
CA ALA A 55 -13.11 34.65 31.53
C ALA A 55 -14.46 34.11 32.09
N SER A 56 -14.48 33.82 33.40
CA SER A 56 -15.23 34.54 34.47
C SER A 56 -16.71 34.10 34.60
N ALA A 57 -17.03 33.26 35.60
CA ALA A 57 -17.58 33.61 36.93
C ALA A 57 -19.01 34.19 36.84
N THR A 58 -20.07 33.64 37.45
CA THR A 58 -20.25 33.28 38.86
C THR A 58 -21.63 32.60 39.02
N THR A 59 -21.72 31.43 39.65
CA THR A 59 -22.78 31.18 40.66
C THR A 59 -22.41 29.98 41.53
N ARG A 60 -22.38 30.26 42.83
CA ARG A 60 -22.05 29.38 43.94
C ARG A 60 -23.33 28.65 44.38
N ALA A 61 -23.36 27.32 44.33
CA ALA A 61 -24.30 26.52 45.11
C ALA A 61 -23.73 25.12 45.39
N VAL A 62 -23.16 25.00 46.59
CA VAL A 62 -23.19 23.86 47.53
C VAL A 62 -23.78 22.55 46.99
N ALA A 63 -22.97 21.50 46.88
CA ALA A 63 -23.20 20.23 47.59
C ALA A 63 -22.02 19.27 47.38
N ARG A 64 -21.63 18.68 48.51
CA ARG A 64 -20.57 17.71 48.73
C ARG A 64 -21.17 16.30 48.55
N ALA A 65 -20.32 15.35 48.16
CA ALA A 65 -20.48 13.90 48.19
C ALA A 65 -21.11 13.22 46.96
N ALA A 66 -20.25 12.60 46.15
CA ALA A 66 -20.21 11.14 46.01
C ALA A 66 -18.94 10.76 45.22
N SER A 67 -17.98 10.15 45.91
CA SER A 67 -16.92 9.38 45.26
C SER A 67 -17.56 8.17 44.59
N ALA A 68 -17.91 8.29 43.31
CA ALA A 68 -18.24 7.14 42.50
C ALA A 68 -16.93 6.49 42.06
N THR A 69 -16.57 5.40 42.72
CA THR A 69 -15.57 4.44 42.26
C THR A 69 -15.89 4.07 40.82
N ALA A 70 -15.08 4.54 39.88
CA ALA A 70 -15.19 4.15 38.48
C ALA A 70 -14.96 2.63 38.41
N ALA A 71 -16.03 1.89 38.16
CA ALA A 71 -15.92 0.46 37.86
C ALA A 71 -15.02 0.31 36.62
N PRO A 72 -14.06 -0.63 36.63
CA PRO A 72 -13.24 -0.89 35.46
C PRO A 72 -14.18 -1.27 34.30
N MET A 73 -14.08 -0.52 33.21
CA MET A 73 -14.74 -0.90 31.96
C MET A 73 -14.32 -2.34 31.61
N PRO A 74 -15.26 -3.23 31.24
CA PRO A 74 -14.88 -4.55 30.77
C PRO A 74 -13.97 -4.36 29.56
N ALA A 75 -12.78 -4.94 29.64
CA ALA A 75 -11.89 -5.05 28.49
C ALA A 75 -12.71 -5.61 27.33
N SER A 76 -12.84 -4.85 26.25
CA SER A 76 -13.49 -5.30 25.04
C SER A 76 -12.69 -6.49 24.52
N THR A 77 -13.11 -7.70 24.86
CA THR A 77 -12.51 -8.94 24.39
C THR A 77 -12.75 -8.99 22.89
N ARG A 78 -11.79 -8.48 22.12
CA ARG A 78 -11.80 -8.59 20.66
C ARG A 78 -11.94 -10.07 20.34
N PRO A 79 -13.02 -10.52 19.68
CA PRO A 79 -13.15 -11.91 19.29
C PRO A 79 -11.90 -12.28 18.49
N ALA A 80 -11.23 -13.37 18.87
CA ALA A 80 -10.15 -13.90 18.05
C ALA A 80 -10.71 -14.16 16.65
N ALA A 81 -10.00 -13.71 15.61
CA ALA A 81 -10.43 -13.91 14.24
C ALA A 81 -10.78 -15.40 14.03
N PRO A 82 -11.90 -15.71 13.36
CA PRO A 82 -12.33 -17.09 13.18
C PRO A 82 -11.22 -17.89 12.50
N ARG A 83 -10.82 -19.01 13.12
CA ARG A 83 -9.86 -19.92 12.50
C ARG A 83 -10.53 -20.51 11.26
N ILE A 84 -10.05 -20.13 10.08
CA ILE A 84 -10.54 -20.63 8.80
C ILE A 84 -10.18 -22.11 8.67
N GLY A 85 -11.20 -22.97 8.74
CA GLY A 85 -11.07 -24.41 8.64
C GLY A 85 -11.11 -24.92 7.21
N SER A 86 -11.62 -26.14 7.03
CA SER A 86 -11.76 -26.77 5.72
C SER A 86 -12.86 -26.15 4.85
N GLU A 87 -13.69 -25.27 5.41
CA GLU A 87 -14.72 -24.53 4.67
C GLU A 87 -14.15 -23.47 3.71
N GLY A 88 -12.88 -23.10 3.84
CA GLY A 88 -12.22 -22.10 2.98
C GLY A 88 -12.73 -20.67 3.19
N TYR A 89 -12.32 -19.74 2.31
CA TYR A 89 -12.62 -18.30 2.50
C TYR A 89 -14.01 -17.86 2.03
N GLY A 90 -14.62 -18.55 1.06
CA GLY A 90 -15.88 -18.13 0.43
C GLY A 90 -16.97 -17.76 1.44
N PRO A 91 -17.38 -18.67 2.34
CA PRO A 91 -18.44 -18.37 3.33
C PRO A 91 -18.13 -17.21 4.28
N HIS A 92 -16.85 -16.93 4.54
CA HIS A 92 -16.46 -15.81 5.39
C HIS A 92 -16.49 -14.48 4.61
N ILE A 93 -16.17 -14.50 3.32
CA ILE A 93 -16.36 -13.35 2.42
C ILE A 93 -17.85 -13.05 2.28
N ASP A 94 -18.71 -14.06 2.08
CA ASP A 94 -20.16 -13.87 2.00
C ASP A 94 -20.72 -13.18 3.25
N ARG A 95 -20.28 -13.60 4.44
CA ARG A 95 -20.65 -12.95 5.71
C ARG A 95 -20.16 -11.50 5.79
N ALA A 96 -18.92 -11.24 5.37
CA ALA A 96 -18.37 -9.89 5.36
C ALA A 96 -19.10 -8.94 4.40
N VAL A 97 -19.56 -9.47 3.26
CA VAL A 97 -20.36 -8.72 2.28
C VAL A 97 -21.74 -8.39 2.85
N ALA A 98 -22.40 -9.37 3.47
CA ALA A 98 -23.74 -9.24 4.02
C ALA A 98 -23.84 -8.38 5.30
N GLY A 99 -22.75 -8.21 6.04
CA GLY A 99 -22.70 -7.42 7.27
C GLY A 99 -22.07 -6.03 7.10
N ASP A 100 -22.19 -5.18 8.11
CA ASP A 100 -21.62 -3.81 8.12
C ASP A 100 -20.25 -3.72 8.85
N ASP A 101 -19.68 -4.84 9.27
CA ASP A 101 -18.40 -4.87 9.99
C ASP A 101 -17.22 -4.58 9.06
N ALA A 102 -16.61 -3.40 9.24
CA ALA A 102 -15.44 -2.99 8.47
C ALA A 102 -14.20 -3.84 8.72
N VAL A 103 -14.06 -4.46 9.90
CA VAL A 103 -12.94 -5.36 10.20
C VAL A 103 -13.12 -6.66 9.39
N ALA A 104 -14.32 -7.23 9.39
CA ALA A 104 -14.65 -8.39 8.56
C ALA A 104 -14.48 -8.08 7.06
N ALA A 105 -14.92 -6.90 6.60
CA ALA A 105 -14.70 -6.47 5.21
C ALA A 105 -13.20 -6.39 4.86
N TRP A 106 -12.37 -5.90 5.78
CA TRP A 106 -10.93 -5.86 5.59
C TRP A 106 -10.29 -7.26 5.56
N GLU A 107 -10.71 -8.17 6.45
CA GLU A 107 -10.25 -9.56 6.42
C GLU A 107 -10.60 -10.24 5.08
N ALA A 108 -11.80 -10.02 4.57
CA ALA A 108 -12.21 -10.51 3.25
C ALA A 108 -11.31 -9.96 2.13
N VAL A 109 -10.98 -8.66 2.14
CA VAL A 109 -10.04 -8.06 1.18
C VAL A 109 -8.66 -8.73 1.25
N ARG A 110 -8.15 -9.01 2.46
CA ARG A 110 -6.86 -9.69 2.64
C ARG A 110 -6.88 -11.09 2.04
N TRP A 111 -7.94 -11.87 2.27
CA TRP A 111 -8.07 -13.20 1.68
C TRP A 111 -8.18 -13.15 0.16
N LEU A 112 -8.96 -12.21 -0.39
CA LEU A 112 -9.09 -12.04 -1.84
C LEU A 112 -7.74 -11.73 -2.50
N ARG A 113 -6.94 -10.82 -1.91
CA ARG A 113 -5.60 -10.48 -2.40
C ARG A 113 -4.63 -11.66 -2.27
N LEU A 114 -4.68 -12.36 -1.14
CA LEU A 114 -3.86 -13.56 -0.91
C LEU A 114 -4.16 -14.63 -1.98
N CYS A 115 -5.45 -14.92 -2.21
CA CYS A 115 -5.87 -15.86 -3.24
C CYS A 115 -5.56 -15.42 -4.68
N ALA A 116 -5.51 -14.11 -4.96
CA ALA A 116 -5.11 -13.61 -6.27
C ALA A 116 -3.61 -13.86 -6.55
N SER A 117 -2.77 -13.84 -5.52
CA SER A 117 -1.31 -14.01 -5.63
C SER A 117 -0.81 -15.45 -5.38
N ASN A 118 -1.67 -16.36 -4.92
CA ASN A 118 -1.23 -17.64 -4.38
C ASN A 118 -0.54 -18.54 -5.42
N GLU A 119 -1.02 -18.55 -6.67
CA GLU A 119 -0.41 -19.32 -7.75
C GLU A 119 1.00 -18.82 -8.07
N THR A 120 1.16 -17.50 -8.24
CA THR A 120 2.47 -16.88 -8.45
C THR A 120 3.42 -17.21 -7.29
N ARG A 121 2.94 -17.11 -6.05
CA ARG A 121 3.73 -17.45 -4.86
C ARG A 121 4.20 -18.90 -4.90
N ARG A 122 3.32 -19.85 -5.21
CA ARG A 122 3.68 -21.27 -5.33
C ARG A 122 4.75 -21.50 -6.39
N ASN A 123 4.59 -20.89 -7.57
CA ASN A 123 5.54 -21.03 -8.68
C ASN A 123 6.92 -20.44 -8.32
N SER A 124 6.95 -19.31 -7.60
CA SER A 124 8.18 -18.72 -7.08
C SER A 124 8.88 -19.65 -6.08
N LEU A 125 8.12 -20.25 -5.16
CA LEU A 125 8.68 -21.21 -4.20
C LEU A 125 9.25 -22.45 -4.92
N GLU A 126 8.54 -22.99 -5.90
CA GLU A 126 9.04 -24.12 -6.69
C GLU A 126 10.33 -23.77 -7.45
N THR A 127 10.40 -22.57 -8.04
CA THR A 127 11.61 -22.08 -8.72
C THR A 127 12.80 -22.00 -7.77
N VAL A 128 12.61 -21.42 -6.58
CA VAL A 128 13.66 -21.28 -5.55
C VAL A 128 14.10 -22.65 -5.02
N ARG A 129 13.16 -23.58 -4.80
CA ARG A 129 13.47 -24.98 -4.44
C ARG A 129 14.35 -25.64 -5.49
N ASN A 130 14.01 -25.48 -6.78
CA ASN A 130 14.76 -26.08 -7.89
C ASN A 130 16.16 -25.47 -8.05
N GLN A 131 16.43 -24.30 -7.47
CA GLN A 131 17.76 -23.68 -7.39
C GLN A 131 18.61 -24.21 -6.22
N GLY A 132 18.10 -25.16 -5.42
CA GLY A 132 18.83 -25.79 -4.32
C GLY A 132 18.81 -25.01 -3.01
N VAL A 133 17.93 -24.02 -2.85
CA VAL A 133 17.74 -23.30 -1.58
C VAL A 133 17.04 -24.21 -0.59
N SER A 134 17.62 -24.38 0.61
CA SER A 134 17.16 -25.19 1.77
C SER A 134 15.89 -26.04 1.52
N PRO A 135 16.05 -27.31 1.13
CA PRO A 135 14.93 -28.18 0.76
C PRO A 135 13.86 -28.31 1.86
N GLU A 136 14.24 -28.33 3.14
CA GLU A 136 13.34 -28.48 4.27
C GLU A 136 12.46 -27.24 4.46
N MET A 137 13.08 -26.04 4.49
CA MET A 137 12.37 -24.77 4.62
C MET A 137 11.43 -24.56 3.43
N MET A 138 11.90 -24.87 2.22
CA MET A 138 11.10 -24.75 1.00
C MET A 138 9.91 -25.71 1.00
N THR A 139 10.10 -26.95 1.46
CA THR A 139 9.02 -27.93 1.57
C THR A 139 7.94 -27.43 2.53
N GLN A 140 8.32 -26.88 3.69
CA GLN A 140 7.36 -26.30 4.63
C GLN A 140 6.57 -25.14 4.01
N MET A 141 7.23 -24.20 3.34
CA MET A 141 6.56 -23.08 2.67
C MET A 141 5.62 -23.55 1.55
N MET A 142 5.97 -24.62 0.83
CA MET A 142 5.08 -25.21 -0.17
C MET A 142 3.84 -25.85 0.48
N VAL A 143 3.98 -26.57 1.60
CA VAL A 143 2.85 -27.13 2.34
C VAL A 143 1.88 -26.03 2.80
N GLU A 144 2.42 -24.90 3.27
CA GLU A 144 1.61 -23.74 3.66
C GLU A 144 0.92 -23.09 2.45
N ALA A 145 1.62 -22.95 1.32
CA ALA A 145 1.05 -22.45 0.08
C ALA A 145 -0.05 -23.36 -0.47
N ASP A 146 0.09 -24.68 -0.36
CA ASP A 146 -0.92 -25.65 -0.76
C ASP A 146 -2.12 -25.66 0.19
N ALA A 147 -1.91 -25.49 1.50
CA ALA A 147 -3.00 -25.30 2.46
C ALA A 147 -3.79 -24.02 2.17
N GLU A 148 -3.09 -22.94 1.82
CA GLU A 148 -3.71 -21.70 1.37
C GLU A 148 -4.48 -21.88 0.06
N ALA A 149 -3.91 -22.59 -0.91
CA ALA A 149 -4.56 -22.90 -2.18
C ALA A 149 -5.90 -23.61 -1.97
N ARG A 150 -5.95 -24.58 -1.04
CA ARG A 150 -7.20 -25.28 -0.68
C ARG A 150 -8.25 -24.32 -0.11
N ARG A 151 -7.88 -23.40 0.79
CA ARG A 151 -8.81 -22.39 1.32
C ARG A 151 -9.34 -21.47 0.22
N CYS A 152 -8.51 -21.14 -0.77
CA CYS A 152 -8.88 -20.31 -1.92
C CYS A 152 -9.83 -20.99 -2.93
N GLN A 153 -10.03 -22.31 -2.89
CA GLN A 153 -10.92 -23.02 -3.83
C GLN A 153 -12.39 -22.59 -3.72
N THR A 154 -12.78 -22.04 -2.58
CA THR A 154 -14.14 -21.51 -2.34
C THR A 154 -14.28 -20.04 -2.74
N VAL A 155 -13.20 -19.39 -3.20
CA VAL A 155 -13.24 -18.01 -3.70
C VAL A 155 -13.66 -18.01 -5.17
N THR A 156 -14.87 -17.52 -5.42
CA THR A 156 -15.45 -17.43 -6.77
C THR A 156 -15.01 -16.16 -7.50
N ALA A 157 -15.29 -16.09 -8.80
CA ALA A 157 -15.16 -14.84 -9.56
C ALA A 157 -16.05 -13.72 -9.00
N GLN A 158 -17.23 -14.07 -8.47
CA GLN A 158 -18.14 -13.12 -7.84
C GLN A 158 -17.52 -12.49 -6.58
N HIS A 159 -16.82 -13.27 -5.75
CA HIS A 159 -16.11 -12.71 -4.60
C HIS A 159 -15.00 -11.74 -5.03
N ARG A 160 -14.31 -12.02 -6.15
CA ARG A 160 -13.22 -11.16 -6.65
C ARG A 160 -13.71 -9.79 -7.12
N VAL A 161 -14.88 -9.72 -7.75
CA VAL A 161 -15.45 -8.43 -8.18
C VAL A 161 -15.92 -7.55 -7.01
N MET A 162 -16.14 -8.13 -5.83
CA MET A 162 -16.51 -7.39 -4.62
C MET A 162 -15.32 -6.69 -3.93
N LEU A 163 -14.08 -6.95 -4.38
CA LEU A 163 -12.87 -6.42 -3.73
C LEU A 163 -12.87 -4.89 -3.60
N PRO A 164 -13.17 -4.09 -4.65
CA PRO A 164 -13.18 -2.64 -4.54
C PRO A 164 -14.22 -2.13 -3.54
N GLU A 165 -15.40 -2.76 -3.49
CA GLU A 165 -16.47 -2.36 -2.57
C GLU A 165 -16.09 -2.61 -1.10
N LEU A 166 -15.59 -3.82 -0.81
CA LEU A 166 -15.14 -4.20 0.54
C LEU A 166 -13.97 -3.33 0.99
N ALA A 167 -12.99 -3.08 0.11
CA ALA A 167 -11.85 -2.22 0.40
C ALA A 167 -12.30 -0.77 0.63
N SER A 168 -13.23 -0.25 -0.16
CA SER A 168 -13.81 1.09 0.03
C SER A 168 -14.52 1.23 1.39
N ARG A 169 -15.26 0.19 1.81
CA ARG A 169 -15.90 0.14 3.14
C ARG A 169 -14.87 0.22 4.26
N ALA A 170 -13.80 -0.57 4.16
CA ALA A 170 -12.70 -0.55 5.12
C ALA A 170 -11.95 0.81 5.14
N VAL A 171 -11.75 1.44 3.98
CA VAL A 171 -11.16 2.80 3.88
C VAL A 171 -12.01 3.83 4.63
N ARG A 172 -13.33 3.84 4.40
CA ARG A 172 -14.25 4.77 5.09
C ARG A 172 -14.25 4.58 6.61
N ALA A 173 -14.06 3.35 7.07
CA ALA A 173 -13.94 3.03 8.48
C ALA A 173 -12.55 3.30 9.08
N GLY A 174 -11.59 3.79 8.28
CA GLY A 174 -10.24 4.10 8.75
C GLY A 174 -9.38 2.88 9.07
N VAL A 175 -9.68 1.73 8.48
CA VAL A 175 -8.85 0.52 8.65
C VAL A 175 -7.51 0.74 7.94
N ALA A 176 -6.41 0.50 8.65
CA ALA A 176 -5.06 0.64 8.10
C ALA A 176 -4.84 -0.28 6.90
N GLU A 177 -4.06 0.20 5.92
CA GLU A 177 -3.74 -0.46 4.65
C GLU A 177 -4.92 -0.65 3.68
N ALA A 178 -6.16 -0.39 4.11
CA ALA A 178 -7.33 -0.54 3.25
C ALA A 178 -7.23 0.37 2.00
N ALA A 179 -6.59 1.52 2.13
CA ALA A 179 -6.42 2.47 1.04
C ALA A 179 -5.50 1.93 -0.07
N SER A 180 -4.41 1.24 0.30
CA SER A 180 -3.52 0.62 -0.69
C SER A 180 -4.18 -0.56 -1.39
N ALA A 181 -4.94 -1.36 -0.65
CA ALA A 181 -5.73 -2.44 -1.24
C ALA A 181 -6.81 -1.92 -2.20
N PHE A 182 -7.52 -0.86 -1.81
CA PHE A 182 -8.51 -0.22 -2.68
C PHE A 182 -7.84 0.31 -3.95
N ALA A 183 -6.73 1.02 -3.81
CA ALA A 183 -5.99 1.57 -4.94
C ALA A 183 -5.42 0.50 -5.89
N ALA A 184 -5.08 -0.68 -5.39
CA ALA A 184 -4.65 -1.81 -6.21
C ALA A 184 -5.81 -2.50 -6.94
N SER A 185 -7.06 -2.18 -6.59
CA SER A 185 -8.27 -2.86 -7.08
C SER A 185 -9.11 -2.04 -8.05
N THR A 186 -8.81 -0.75 -8.18
CA THR A 186 -9.58 0.20 -9.00
C THR A 186 -8.64 1.11 -9.76
N PHE A 187 -9.05 1.57 -10.93
CA PHE A 187 -8.33 2.63 -11.64
C PHE A 187 -8.70 3.99 -11.06
N SER A 188 -7.70 4.86 -10.90
CA SER A 188 -7.89 6.22 -10.40
C SER A 188 -8.72 7.10 -11.37
N SER A 189 -8.72 6.75 -12.66
CA SER A 189 -9.53 7.40 -13.70
C SER A 189 -11.04 7.26 -13.47
N ASP A 190 -11.45 6.19 -12.80
CA ASP A 190 -12.86 5.85 -12.61
C ASP A 190 -13.47 6.55 -11.39
N LEU A 191 -12.64 7.31 -10.67
CA LEU A 191 -12.99 7.98 -9.43
C LEU A 191 -13.11 9.50 -9.61
N THR A 192 -13.93 10.11 -8.77
CA THR A 192 -13.97 11.56 -8.63
C THR A 192 -12.70 12.08 -7.94
N ALA A 193 -12.38 13.37 -8.12
CA ALA A 193 -11.23 14.00 -7.44
C ALA A 193 -11.34 13.89 -5.91
N ALA A 194 -12.55 14.04 -5.36
CA ALA A 194 -12.79 13.91 -3.92
C ALA A 194 -12.51 12.48 -3.40
N GLN A 195 -12.91 11.45 -4.16
CA GLN A 195 -12.63 10.05 -3.78
C GLN A 195 -11.13 9.74 -3.84
N ARG A 196 -10.43 10.23 -4.87
CA ARG A 196 -8.96 10.06 -4.94
C ARG A 196 -8.26 10.72 -3.75
N GLN A 197 -8.67 11.95 -3.42
CA GLN A 197 -8.14 12.68 -2.27
C GLN A 197 -8.36 11.91 -0.96
N GLN A 198 -9.55 11.34 -0.75
CA GLN A 198 -9.84 10.51 0.42
C GLN A 198 -8.90 9.31 0.53
N VAL A 199 -8.63 8.63 -0.59
CA VAL A 199 -7.70 7.48 -0.63
C VAL A 199 -6.27 7.93 -0.34
N ALA A 200 -5.81 9.03 -0.95
CA ALA A 200 -4.47 9.56 -0.69
C ALA A 200 -4.29 10.01 0.77
N GLU A 201 -5.30 10.65 1.37
CA GLU A 201 -5.27 11.00 2.79
C GLU A 201 -5.21 9.78 3.70
N ALA A 202 -5.94 8.72 3.36
CA ALA A 202 -5.87 7.46 4.08
C ALA A 202 -4.48 6.80 3.95
N MET A 203 -3.91 6.73 2.73
CA MET A 203 -2.54 6.24 2.53
C MET A 203 -1.51 7.05 3.30
N ARG A 204 -1.62 8.37 3.28
CA ARG A 204 -0.74 9.29 4.02
C ARG A 204 -0.83 9.02 5.51
N ARG A 205 -2.04 8.94 6.07
CA ARG A 205 -2.25 8.65 7.49
C ARG A 205 -1.62 7.32 7.89
N ASP A 206 -1.83 6.27 7.11
CA ASP A 206 -1.32 4.93 7.41
C ASP A 206 0.22 4.90 7.31
N ALA A 207 0.81 5.52 6.27
CA ALA A 207 2.26 5.62 6.11
C ALA A 207 2.94 6.43 7.23
N LEU A 208 2.28 7.48 7.73
CA LEU A 208 2.79 8.30 8.83
C LEU A 208 2.85 7.56 10.17
N VAL A 209 2.21 6.39 10.31
CA VAL A 209 2.39 5.49 11.48
C VAL A 209 3.78 4.85 11.48
N GLY A 210 4.47 4.81 10.33
CA GLY A 210 5.80 4.22 10.20
C GLY A 210 5.81 2.69 10.11
N ASP A 211 4.68 2.11 9.70
CA ASP A 211 4.53 0.70 9.38
C ASP A 211 5.14 0.37 8.00
N GLY A 212 5.92 -0.70 7.90
CA GLY A 212 6.71 -1.03 6.71
C GLY A 212 5.87 -1.18 5.44
N PRO A 213 4.88 -2.09 5.43
CA PRO A 213 3.94 -2.23 4.32
C PRO A 213 3.25 -0.91 3.93
N SER A 214 2.79 -0.13 4.90
CA SER A 214 2.13 1.16 4.65
C SER A 214 3.07 2.16 3.96
N LEU A 215 4.33 2.25 4.39
CA LEU A 215 5.35 3.11 3.79
C LEU A 215 5.65 2.72 2.33
N VAL A 216 5.87 1.43 2.05
CA VAL A 216 6.15 0.95 0.68
C VAL A 216 4.95 1.16 -0.24
N ASN A 217 3.75 0.87 0.24
CA ASN A 217 2.52 1.07 -0.52
C ASN A 217 2.31 2.54 -0.89
N ALA A 218 2.53 3.47 0.05
CA ALA A 218 2.44 4.89 -0.23
C ALA A 218 3.53 5.37 -1.19
N ALA A 219 4.78 4.92 -1.02
CA ALA A 219 5.90 5.26 -1.88
C ALA A 219 5.68 4.79 -3.34
N THR A 220 5.13 3.60 -3.54
CA THR A 220 4.91 2.99 -4.87
C THR A 220 3.53 3.27 -5.47
N SER A 221 2.70 4.05 -4.78
CA SER A 221 1.38 4.44 -5.25
C SER A 221 1.41 5.18 -6.60
N ASN A 222 0.38 5.01 -7.42
CA ASN A 222 0.23 5.77 -8.67
C ASN A 222 0.08 7.29 -8.37
N PRO A 223 0.83 8.19 -9.02
CA PRO A 223 0.74 9.63 -8.77
C PRO A 223 -0.66 10.22 -9.02
N ALA A 224 -1.49 9.58 -9.84
CA ALA A 224 -2.89 9.97 -10.04
C ALA A 224 -3.73 9.93 -8.75
N TRP A 225 -3.29 9.21 -7.71
CA TRP A 225 -3.95 9.23 -6.40
C TRP A 225 -3.82 10.57 -5.67
N GLY A 226 -2.82 11.38 -5.99
CA GLY A 226 -2.61 12.70 -5.37
C GLY A 226 -1.55 12.73 -4.26
N LEU A 227 -0.71 11.70 -4.16
CA LEU A 227 0.53 11.78 -3.37
C LEU A 227 1.63 12.41 -4.21
N SER A 228 2.27 13.45 -3.67
CA SER A 228 3.36 14.14 -4.35
C SER A 228 4.64 13.30 -4.40
N ASP A 229 5.50 13.58 -5.37
CA ASP A 229 6.81 12.93 -5.49
C ASP A 229 7.67 13.08 -4.22
N ALA A 230 7.59 14.25 -3.57
CA ALA A 230 8.29 14.51 -2.31
C ALA A 230 7.79 13.63 -1.16
N GLU A 231 6.47 13.44 -1.03
CA GLU A 231 5.89 12.56 -0.01
C GLU A 231 6.27 11.12 -0.27
N ARG A 232 6.14 10.66 -1.51
CA ARG A 232 6.45 9.28 -1.90
C ARG A 232 7.92 8.95 -1.69
N LEU A 233 8.82 9.88 -2.01
CA LEU A 233 10.24 9.75 -1.72
C LEU A 233 10.52 9.73 -0.21
N SER A 234 9.83 10.55 0.59
CA SER A 234 9.97 10.57 2.05
C SER A 234 9.52 9.25 2.68
N PHE A 235 8.41 8.66 2.21
CA PHE A 235 7.95 7.35 2.67
C PHE A 235 8.92 6.23 2.29
N LEU A 236 9.52 6.28 1.10
CA LEU A 236 10.56 5.33 0.73
C LEU A 236 11.80 5.45 1.60
N MET A 237 12.24 6.67 1.91
CA MET A 237 13.37 6.90 2.79
C MET A 237 13.06 6.41 4.21
N ALA A 238 11.84 6.63 4.72
CA ALA A 238 11.44 6.09 6.01
C ALA A 238 11.44 4.56 6.03
N TYR A 239 11.01 3.91 4.94
CA TYR A 239 11.09 2.47 4.81
C TYR A 239 12.54 1.97 4.83
N ALA A 240 13.45 2.63 4.12
CA ALA A 240 14.86 2.25 4.04
C ALA A 240 15.60 2.32 5.39
N GLU A 241 15.09 3.10 6.34
CA GLU A 241 15.65 3.32 7.68
C GLU A 241 14.99 2.45 8.77
N LEU A 242 14.06 1.55 8.38
CA LEU A 242 13.51 0.57 9.29
C LEU A 242 14.58 -0.43 9.77
N PRO A 243 14.44 -1.01 10.97
CA PRO A 243 15.35 -2.05 11.49
C PRO A 243 15.10 -3.42 10.82
N ASP A 244 14.95 -3.43 9.50
CA ASP A 244 14.81 -4.60 8.65
C ASP A 244 16.01 -4.63 7.68
N PRO A 245 16.85 -5.69 7.72
CA PRO A 245 18.04 -5.79 6.87
C PRO A 245 17.72 -5.74 5.37
N GLU A 246 16.51 -6.11 4.95
CA GLU A 246 16.13 -6.11 3.53
C GLU A 246 15.59 -4.76 3.05
N ALA A 247 15.07 -3.92 3.95
CA ALA A 247 14.35 -2.70 3.60
C ALA A 247 15.22 -1.70 2.80
N LYS A 248 16.48 -1.50 3.21
CA LYS A 248 17.43 -0.62 2.51
C LYS A 248 17.74 -1.12 1.09
N GLY A 249 17.95 -2.43 0.93
CA GLY A 249 18.22 -3.05 -0.36
C GLY A 249 17.02 -2.93 -1.30
N MET A 250 15.82 -3.19 -0.77
CA MET A 250 14.58 -3.04 -1.51
C MET A 250 14.32 -1.59 -1.92
N ALA A 251 14.50 -0.62 -1.02
CA ALA A 251 14.32 0.79 -1.32
C ALA A 251 15.25 1.28 -2.43
N LYS A 252 16.53 0.90 -2.38
CA LYS A 252 17.50 1.17 -3.45
C LYS A 252 17.03 0.58 -4.78
N SER A 253 16.60 -0.69 -4.77
CA SER A 253 16.11 -1.38 -5.96
C SER A 253 14.85 -0.73 -6.56
N LEU A 254 13.96 -0.18 -5.73
CA LEU A 254 12.77 0.55 -6.20
C LEU A 254 13.13 1.87 -6.89
N LEU A 255 14.12 2.60 -6.37
CA LEU A 255 14.64 3.82 -7.00
C LEU A 255 15.32 3.52 -8.34
N GLU A 256 16.23 2.53 -8.37
CA GLU A 256 16.99 2.19 -9.57
C GLU A 256 16.11 1.66 -10.71
N ARG A 257 15.04 0.93 -10.37
CA ARG A 257 14.07 0.42 -11.36
C ARG A 257 13.01 1.44 -11.77
N GLY A 258 13.03 2.66 -11.20
CA GLY A 258 12.00 3.67 -11.48
C GLY A 258 10.59 3.28 -11.01
N ALA A 259 10.47 2.37 -10.04
CA ALA A 259 9.19 1.87 -9.54
C ALA A 259 8.37 2.95 -8.81
N LEU A 260 9.01 4.07 -8.45
CA LEU A 260 8.35 5.23 -7.88
C LEU A 260 7.70 6.12 -8.95
N HIS A 261 7.76 5.87 -10.25
CA HIS A 261 7.04 6.69 -11.25
C HIS A 261 7.15 8.21 -11.01
N LEU A 262 8.32 8.69 -10.55
CA LEU A 262 8.54 10.11 -10.24
C LEU A 262 8.58 10.88 -11.56
N ALA A 263 8.12 12.13 -11.56
CA ALA A 263 8.11 12.96 -12.76
C ALA A 263 9.54 13.23 -13.29
N ALA A 264 10.52 13.28 -12.38
CA ALA A 264 11.93 13.39 -12.69
C ALA A 264 12.79 12.61 -11.66
N PRO A 265 14.04 12.25 -12.02
CA PRO A 265 14.98 11.71 -11.05
C PRO A 265 15.19 12.67 -9.86
N PRO A 266 15.23 12.16 -8.61
CA PRO A 266 15.32 13.01 -7.44
C PRO A 266 16.67 13.73 -7.35
N THR A 267 16.65 15.03 -7.11
CA THR A 267 17.87 15.83 -6.91
C THR A 267 18.51 15.52 -5.55
N PRO A 268 19.81 15.83 -5.34
CA PRO A 268 20.44 15.68 -4.04
C PRO A 268 19.72 16.42 -2.92
N GLN A 269 19.16 17.60 -3.21
CA GLN A 269 18.39 18.38 -2.25
C GLN A 269 17.06 17.71 -1.89
N GLN A 270 16.35 17.14 -2.87
CA GLN A 270 15.13 16.38 -2.63
C GLN A 270 15.41 15.12 -1.80
N MET A 271 16.52 14.42 -2.08
CA MET A 271 16.95 13.27 -1.28
C MET A 271 17.26 13.66 0.17
N ALA A 272 17.94 14.78 0.38
CA ALA A 272 18.23 15.28 1.73
C ALA A 272 16.95 15.63 2.50
N ALA A 273 16.03 16.37 1.88
CA ALA A 273 14.74 16.72 2.47
C ALA A 273 13.88 15.48 2.78
N ALA A 274 13.87 14.49 1.88
CA ALA A 274 13.15 13.25 2.08
C ALA A 274 13.71 12.42 3.25
N ARG A 275 15.04 12.41 3.46
CA ARG A 275 15.66 11.77 4.62
C ARG A 275 15.29 12.47 5.93
N GLU A 276 15.26 13.79 5.93
CA GLU A 276 14.83 14.56 7.12
C GLU A 276 13.36 14.26 7.45
N ALA A 277 12.48 14.30 6.45
CA ALA A 277 11.08 13.93 6.62
C ALA A 277 10.92 12.47 7.10
N ALA A 278 11.70 11.54 6.56
CA ALA A 278 11.72 10.16 7.00
C ALA A 278 12.07 10.00 8.48
N GLN A 279 13.10 10.72 8.96
CA GLN A 279 13.45 10.72 10.39
C GLN A 279 12.31 11.24 11.25
N GLN A 280 11.58 12.26 10.80
CA GLN A 280 10.41 12.77 11.52
C GLN A 280 9.27 11.76 11.57
N ILE A 281 9.05 10.97 10.51
CA ILE A 281 8.06 9.89 10.50
C ILE A 281 8.43 8.82 11.52
N LEU A 282 9.67 8.35 11.48
CA LEU A 282 10.14 7.29 12.37
C LEU A 282 10.21 7.74 13.84
N ALA A 283 10.53 9.00 14.11
CA ALA A 283 10.52 9.56 15.46
C ALA A 283 9.13 9.58 16.11
N ARG A 284 8.05 9.56 15.31
CA ARG A 284 6.66 9.51 15.79
C ARG A 284 6.13 8.10 15.94
N ARG A 285 6.88 7.08 15.49
CA ARG A 285 6.45 5.67 15.57
C ARG A 285 6.32 5.25 17.03
N PRO A 286 5.19 4.63 17.44
CA PRO A 286 5.03 4.16 18.81
C PRO A 286 6.07 3.08 19.15
N ALA A 287 6.76 3.26 20.28
CA ALA A 287 7.72 2.29 20.82
C ALA A 287 6.97 0.97 21.14
N GLY A 288 7.22 -0.07 20.35
CA GLY A 288 6.60 -1.39 20.53
C GLY A 288 5.77 -1.89 19.34
N GLY A 289 5.63 -1.12 18.26
CA GLY A 289 5.16 -1.68 17.00
C GLY A 289 6.18 -2.70 16.48
N LYS A 290 5.88 -4.00 16.61
CA LYS A 290 6.68 -5.06 15.97
C LYS A 290 6.82 -4.71 14.47
N PRO A 291 8.01 -4.88 13.87
CA PRO A 291 8.18 -4.74 12.44
C PRO A 291 7.28 -5.73 11.69
#